data_AF-A0A0Q8R925-F1
#
_entry.id   AF-A0A0Q8R925-F1
#
_cell.length_a   1.000
_cell.length_b   1.000
_cell.length_c   1.000
_cell.angle_alpha   90.00
_cell.angle_beta   90.00
_cell.angle_gamma   90.00
#
_symmetry.space_group_name_H-M   'P 1'
#
loop_
_entity.id
_entity.type
_entity.pdbx_description
1 polymer ?
#
loop_
_entity_poly.entity_id
_entity_poly.type
_entity_poly.pdbx_seq_one_letter_code
_entity_poly.pdbx_strand_id
1 'polypeptide(L)'
;MSKSKASRRPPIHMIEAEADALADLAMAAQDRLPQVSELLLTEIGRANVHAANRVPRDVVIMHAHVEFVDEASGKNYSYQLVYPRDADIAAGKISILTPVGAGLIGLREGLDAPVTKQAIGTPALC
;
A
#
# COMPACT_ATOMS: atom_id res chain seq x y z
N MET A 1 -16.91 28.61 12.46
CA MET A 1 -17.06 27.17 12.80
C MET A 1 -17.03 26.37 11.52
N SER A 2 -15.83 26.04 11.01
CA SER A 2 -15.71 25.14 9.86
C SER A 2 -15.68 23.71 10.40
N LYS A 3 -16.78 22.98 10.26
CA LYS A 3 -16.77 21.53 10.46
C LYS A 3 -15.91 20.96 9.33
N SER A 4 -14.63 20.72 9.58
CA SER A 4 -13.84 19.84 8.71
C SER A 4 -14.58 18.51 8.68
N LYS A 5 -15.25 18.25 7.54
CA LYS A 5 -15.69 16.93 7.14
C LYS A 5 -14.43 16.08 7.28
N ALA A 6 -14.30 15.33 8.37
CA ALA A 6 -13.22 14.38 8.54
C ALA A 6 -13.31 13.50 7.30
N SER A 7 -12.42 13.76 6.34
CA SER A 7 -12.35 13.05 5.08
C SER A 7 -11.88 11.66 5.46
N ARG A 8 -12.82 10.81 5.89
CA ARG A 8 -12.58 9.38 5.99
C ARG A 8 -12.11 8.98 4.61
N ARG A 9 -10.81 8.75 4.48
CA ARG A 9 -10.22 8.17 3.28
C ARG A 9 -11.11 6.97 2.92
N PRO A 10 -11.46 6.78 1.65
CA PRO A 10 -12.28 5.65 1.26
C PRO A 10 -11.67 4.35 1.79
N PRO A 11 -12.49 3.34 2.14
CA PRO A 11 -11.99 2.02 2.51
C PRO A 11 -10.95 1.50 1.51
N ILE A 12 -9.82 1.03 2.02
CA ILE A 12 -8.83 0.34 1.20
C ILE A 12 -9.36 -1.04 0.78
N HIS A 13 -8.80 -1.60 -0.29
CA HIS A 13 -9.14 -2.93 -0.77
C HIS A 13 -8.01 -3.90 -0.47
N MET A 14 -8.30 -5.09 0.04
CA MET A 14 -7.27 -6.07 0.40
C MET A 14 -7.66 -7.48 0.01
N ILE A 15 -6.65 -8.33 -0.21
CA ILE A 15 -6.84 -9.77 -0.28
C ILE A 15 -6.96 -10.32 1.15
N GLU A 16 -7.88 -11.25 1.39
CA GLU A 16 -8.11 -11.86 2.72
C GLU A 16 -6.82 -12.35 3.39
N ALA A 17 -6.04 -13.18 2.69
CA ALA A 17 -4.77 -13.70 3.22
C ALA A 17 -3.73 -12.60 3.51
N GLU A 18 -3.76 -11.48 2.80
CA GLU A 18 -2.88 -10.34 3.10
C GLU A 18 -3.36 -9.57 4.32
N ALA A 19 -4.66 -9.43 4.54
CA ALA A 19 -5.22 -8.74 5.69
C ALA A 19 -4.78 -9.39 7.00
N ASP A 20 -4.89 -10.72 7.11
CA ASP A 20 -4.46 -11.46 8.30
C ASP A 20 -2.95 -11.33 8.53
N ALA A 21 -2.15 -11.61 7.48
CA ALA A 21 -0.68 -11.55 7.58
C ALA A 21 -0.18 -10.14 7.94
N LEU A 22 -0.84 -9.09 7.44
CA LEU A 22 -0.48 -7.71 7.74
C LEU A 22 -0.97 -7.26 9.12
N ALA A 23 -2.10 -7.77 9.59
CA ALA A 23 -2.55 -7.54 10.96
C ALA A 23 -1.57 -8.14 11.97
N ASP A 24 -1.16 -9.40 11.77
CA ASP A 24 -0.15 -10.06 12.62
C ASP A 24 1.17 -9.30 12.61
N LEU A 25 1.62 -8.88 11.42
CA LEU A 25 2.83 -8.09 11.27
C LEU A 25 2.75 -6.74 12.00
N ALA A 26 1.63 -6.05 11.91
CA ALA A 26 1.41 -4.77 12.59
C ALA A 26 1.35 -4.95 14.12
N MET A 27 0.67 -5.98 14.61
CA MET A 27 0.65 -6.31 16.05
C MET A 27 2.07 -6.60 16.58
N ALA A 28 2.86 -7.39 15.84
CA ALA A 28 4.24 -7.69 16.20
C ALA A 28 5.16 -6.46 16.19
N ALA A 29 4.81 -5.44 15.41
CA ALA A 29 5.58 -4.20 15.29
C ALA A 29 5.13 -3.08 16.25
N GLN A 30 4.00 -3.25 16.96
CA GLN A 30 3.34 -2.15 17.69
C GLN A 30 4.26 -1.44 18.68
N ASP A 31 5.12 -2.18 19.40
CA ASP A 31 5.97 -1.60 20.45
C ASP A 31 7.11 -0.77 19.85
N ARG A 32 7.55 -1.12 18.64
CA ARG A 32 8.66 -0.46 17.95
C ARG A 32 8.18 0.65 17.03
N LEU A 33 7.03 0.46 16.39
CA LEU A 33 6.46 1.32 15.35
C LEU A 33 4.97 1.58 15.63
N PRO A 34 4.62 2.22 16.76
CA PRO A 34 3.23 2.33 17.20
C PRO A 34 2.35 3.07 16.18
N GLN A 35 2.85 4.17 15.61
CA GLN A 35 2.08 4.98 14.66
C GLN A 35 1.79 4.24 13.34
N VAL A 36 2.77 3.49 12.82
CA VAL A 36 2.60 2.72 11.58
C VAL A 36 1.67 1.52 11.82
N SER A 37 1.80 0.88 12.98
CA SER A 37 0.98 -0.26 13.37
C SER A 37 -0.48 0.15 13.57
N GLU A 38 -0.72 1.27 14.28
CA GLU A 38 -2.06 1.85 14.43
C GLU A 38 -2.68 2.20 13.08
N LEU A 39 -1.91 2.81 12.18
CA LEU A 39 -2.37 3.14 10.83
C LEU A 39 -2.79 1.88 10.07
N LEU A 40 -1.93 0.86 9.99
CA LEU A 40 -2.24 -0.39 9.30
C LEU A 40 -3.46 -1.09 9.90
N LEU A 41 -3.51 -1.25 11.23
CA LEU A 41 -4.63 -1.92 11.89
C LEU A 41 -5.96 -1.18 11.69
N THR A 42 -5.92 0.16 11.73
CA THR A 42 -7.11 0.99 11.46
C THR A 42 -7.60 0.82 10.03
N GLU A 43 -6.69 0.79 9.06
CA GLU A 43 -7.01 0.62 7.64
C GLU A 43 -7.50 -0.80 7.32
N ILE A 44 -6.85 -1.83 7.87
CA ILE A 44 -7.27 -3.23 7.76
C ILE A 44 -8.67 -3.42 8.36
N GLY A 45 -8.93 -2.87 9.55
CA GLY A 45 -10.21 -3.01 10.26
C GLY A 45 -11.42 -2.41 9.53
N ARG A 46 -11.19 -1.57 8.50
CA ARG A 46 -12.24 -0.98 7.66
C ARG A 46 -12.12 -1.35 6.19
N ALA A 47 -11.24 -2.29 5.84
CA ALA A 47 -10.94 -2.65 4.46
C ALA A 47 -12.10 -3.41 3.80
N ASN A 48 -12.28 -3.19 2.50
CA ASN A 48 -13.08 -4.07 1.65
C ASN A 48 -12.22 -5.30 1.32
N VAL A 49 -12.51 -6.43 1.95
CA VAL A 49 -11.77 -7.68 1.75
C VAL A 49 -12.33 -8.46 0.57
N HIS A 50 -11.43 -8.95 -0.29
CA HIS A 50 -11.73 -9.72 -1.49
C HIS A 50 -11.02 -11.07 -1.45
N ALA A 51 -11.62 -12.07 -2.10
CA ALA A 51 -10.86 -13.25 -2.52
C ALA A 51 -9.76 -12.83 -3.51
N ALA A 52 -8.63 -13.53 -3.53
CA ALA A 52 -7.48 -13.19 -4.37
C ALA A 52 -7.82 -13.06 -5.87
N ASN A 53 -8.80 -13.83 -6.37
CA ASN A 53 -9.25 -13.78 -7.77
C ASN A 53 -10.31 -12.69 -8.05
N ARG A 54 -10.72 -11.92 -7.04
CA ARG A 54 -11.75 -10.87 -7.14
C ARG A 54 -11.24 -9.48 -6.80
N VAL A 55 -10.02 -9.36 -6.27
CA VAL A 55 -9.43 -8.05 -5.99
C VAL A 55 -9.28 -7.25 -7.29
N PRO A 56 -9.70 -5.97 -7.33
CA PRO A 56 -9.54 -5.15 -8.53
C PRO A 56 -8.07 -5.02 -8.95
N ARG A 57 -7.82 -5.05 -10.26
CA ARG A 57 -6.45 -5.05 -10.82
C ARG A 57 -5.68 -3.77 -10.52
N ASP A 58 -6.37 -2.68 -10.24
CA ASP A 58 -5.85 -1.35 -9.91
C ASP A 58 -5.57 -1.14 -8.42
N VAL A 59 -5.77 -2.16 -7.56
CA VAL A 59 -5.55 -2.06 -6.09
C VAL A 59 -4.12 -2.45 -5.70
N VAL A 60 -3.33 -1.55 -5.12
CA VAL A 60 -1.99 -1.87 -4.62
C VAL A 60 -2.04 -3.02 -3.60
N ILE A 61 -1.31 -4.10 -3.90
CA ILE A 61 -1.17 -5.29 -3.06
C ILE A 61 0.31 -5.50 -2.72
N MET A 62 0.62 -6.49 -1.88
CA MET A 62 2.02 -6.80 -1.59
C MET A 62 2.77 -7.21 -2.88
N HIS A 63 4.04 -6.79 -2.98
CA HIS A 63 4.92 -6.93 -4.14
C HIS A 63 4.51 -6.16 -5.39
N ALA A 64 3.45 -5.34 -5.33
CA ALA A 64 3.10 -4.43 -6.41
C ALA A 64 4.19 -3.38 -6.61
N HIS A 65 4.42 -3.03 -7.88
CA HIS A 65 5.20 -1.86 -8.25
C HIS A 65 4.26 -0.65 -8.32
N VAL A 66 4.68 0.43 -7.68
CA VAL A 66 3.93 1.67 -7.54
C VAL A 66 4.81 2.79 -8.04
N GLU A 67 4.30 3.52 -9.04
CA GLU A 67 4.86 4.79 -9.47
C GLU A 67 4.05 5.93 -8.86
N PHE A 68 4.68 6.99 -8.39
CA PHE A 68 3.98 8.22 -8.00
C PHE A 68 4.80 9.46 -8.34
N VAL A 69 4.07 10.55 -8.58
CA VAL A 69 4.64 11.87 -8.83
C VAL A 69 4.54 12.68 -7.55
N ASP A 70 5.66 13.19 -7.05
CA ASP A 70 5.64 14.23 -6.04
C ASP A 70 5.27 15.56 -6.71
N GLU A 71 4.04 16.03 -6.47
CA GLU A 71 3.53 17.26 -7.07
C GLU A 71 4.35 18.51 -6.71
N ALA A 72 4.99 18.53 -5.55
CA ALA A 72 5.77 19.68 -5.11
C ALA A 72 7.10 19.80 -5.89
N SER A 73 7.70 18.67 -6.28
CA SER A 73 8.98 18.65 -6.97
C SER A 73 8.93 18.20 -8.43
N GLY A 74 7.79 17.66 -8.89
CA GLY A 74 7.62 17.05 -10.20
C GLY A 74 8.40 15.75 -10.40
N LYS A 75 8.98 15.18 -9.34
CA LYS A 75 9.80 13.96 -9.43
C LYS A 75 8.92 12.71 -9.44
N ASN A 76 9.27 11.79 -10.34
CA ASN A 76 8.70 10.46 -10.37
C ASN A 76 9.50 9.54 -9.46
N TYR A 77 8.79 8.80 -8.63
CA TYR A 77 9.34 7.73 -7.83
C TYR A 77 8.70 6.41 -8.24
N SER A 78 9.50 5.35 -8.32
CA SER A 78 9.04 3.99 -8.61
C SER A 78 9.55 3.08 -7.51
N TYR A 79 8.65 2.42 -6.80
CA TYR A 79 8.99 1.49 -5.73
C TYR A 79 8.19 0.20 -5.81
N GLN A 80 8.78 -0.88 -5.28
CA GLN A 80 8.06 -2.10 -4.98
C GLN A 80 7.66 -2.12 -3.50
N LEU A 81 6.37 -2.33 -3.22
CA LEU A 81 5.89 -2.52 -1.84
C LEU A 81 6.20 -3.94 -1.37
N VAL A 82 6.96 -4.11 -0.30
CA VAL A 82 7.45 -5.41 0.15
C VAL A 82 7.32 -5.62 1.66
N TYR A 83 7.51 -6.85 2.11
CA TYR A 83 7.62 -7.17 3.53
C TYR A 83 8.95 -6.65 4.13
N PRO A 84 9.04 -6.43 5.45
CA PRO A 84 10.22 -5.84 6.08
C PRO A 84 11.54 -6.57 5.79
N ARG A 85 11.50 -7.90 5.68
CA ARG A 85 12.68 -8.73 5.38
C ARG A 85 13.25 -8.49 3.97
N ASP A 86 12.42 -8.02 3.05
CA ASP A 86 12.74 -7.85 1.63
C ASP A 86 13.02 -6.37 1.29
N ALA A 87 12.97 -5.48 2.29
CA ALA A 87 13.10 -4.05 2.14
C ALA A 87 14.55 -3.66 1.81
N ASP A 88 14.70 -2.88 0.76
CA ASP A 88 15.98 -2.41 0.25
C ASP A 88 15.75 -1.13 -0.56
N ILE A 89 15.99 0.01 0.07
CA ILE A 89 15.77 1.32 -0.55
C ILE A 89 16.68 1.52 -1.76
N ALA A 90 17.90 0.97 -1.77
CA ALA A 90 18.82 1.08 -2.89
C ALA A 90 18.31 0.30 -4.11
N ALA A 91 17.58 -0.80 -3.88
CA ALA A 91 16.87 -1.56 -4.91
C ALA A 91 15.45 -1.07 -5.20
N GLY A 92 15.02 0.07 -4.63
CA GLY A 92 13.68 0.60 -4.82
C GLY A 92 12.57 -0.21 -4.12
N LYS A 93 12.89 -0.94 -3.06
CA LYS A 93 11.92 -1.76 -2.30
C LYS A 93 11.58 -1.10 -0.97
N ILE A 94 10.32 -0.72 -0.80
CA ILE A 94 9.80 -0.06 0.40
C ILE A 94 9.03 -1.08 1.26
N SER A 95 9.37 -1.13 2.54
CA SER A 95 8.65 -1.95 3.51
C SER A 95 7.23 -1.42 3.76
N ILE A 96 6.27 -2.33 3.86
CA ILE A 96 4.91 -2.07 4.37
C ILE A 96 4.92 -1.46 5.79
N LEU A 97 5.96 -1.71 6.59
CA LEU A 97 6.16 -1.09 7.91
C LEU A 97 6.87 0.27 7.83
N THR A 98 6.53 1.08 6.85
CA THR A 98 6.91 2.49 6.76
C THR A 98 5.64 3.33 6.60
N PRO A 99 5.64 4.62 7.00
CA PRO A 99 4.48 5.48 6.78
C PRO A 99 4.04 5.54 5.30
N VAL A 100 5.01 5.52 4.37
CA VAL A 100 4.74 5.47 2.93
C VAL A 100 4.13 4.12 2.55
N GLY A 101 4.76 3.00 2.91
CA GLY A 101 4.27 1.67 2.56
C GLY A 101 2.87 1.37 3.10
N ALA A 102 2.62 1.70 4.37
CA ALA A 102 1.31 1.57 5.00
C ALA A 102 0.25 2.49 4.39
N GLY A 103 0.65 3.65 3.87
CA GLY A 103 -0.24 4.54 3.14
C GLY A 103 -0.58 4.06 1.73
N LEU A 104 0.25 3.20 1.12
CA LEU A 104 0.07 2.72 -0.25
C LEU A 104 -0.82 1.48 -0.35
N ILE A 105 -0.77 0.58 0.64
CA ILE A 105 -1.51 -0.69 0.57
C ILE A 105 -3.00 -0.46 0.40
N GLY A 106 -3.58 -1.20 -0.54
CA GLY A 106 -5.02 -1.21 -0.81
C GLY A 106 -5.60 0.06 -1.43
N LEU A 107 -4.75 1.05 -1.78
CA LEU A 107 -5.15 2.18 -2.62
C LEU A 107 -5.43 1.74 -4.06
N ARG A 108 -6.35 2.43 -4.72
CA ARG A 108 -6.62 2.27 -6.15
C ARG A 108 -5.89 3.35 -6.95
N GLU A 109 -5.53 3.02 -8.18
CA GLU A 109 -5.02 3.99 -9.15
C GLU A 109 -5.95 5.21 -9.26
N GLY A 110 -5.37 6.42 -9.24
CA GLY A 110 -6.08 7.68 -9.55
C GLY A 110 -6.94 8.28 -8.44
N LEU A 111 -6.93 7.75 -7.21
CA LEU A 111 -7.81 8.27 -6.15
C LEU A 111 -7.28 9.50 -5.41
N ASP A 112 -5.96 9.71 -5.33
CA ASP A 112 -5.33 10.89 -4.68
C ASP A 112 -3.88 11.19 -5.18
N ALA A 113 -3.33 10.35 -6.08
CA ALA A 113 -2.07 10.55 -6.79
C ALA A 113 -2.10 9.65 -8.05
N PRO A 114 -1.37 9.97 -9.13
CA PRO A 114 -1.22 9.07 -10.27
C PRO A 114 -0.38 7.86 -9.85
N VAL A 115 -1.01 6.91 -9.16
CA VAL A 115 -0.48 5.56 -8.97
C VAL A 115 -0.73 4.82 -10.26
N THR A 116 0.35 4.41 -10.93
CA THR A 116 0.25 3.51 -12.09
C THR A 116 0.94 2.22 -11.71
N LYS A 117 0.24 1.10 -11.81
CA LYS A 117 0.85 -0.21 -11.75
C LYS A 117 1.40 -0.55 -13.11
N GLN A 118 2.72 -0.70 -13.22
CA GLN A 118 3.25 -1.41 -14.38
C GLN A 118 2.83 -2.88 -14.28
N ALA A 119 2.07 -3.33 -15.28
CA ALA A 119 1.97 -4.75 -15.57
C ALA A 119 3.39 -5.23 -15.85
N ILE A 120 3.89 -6.15 -15.02
CA ILE A 120 5.18 -6.80 -15.25
C ILE A 120 5.11 -7.40 -16.66
N GLY A 121 5.94 -6.89 -17.56
CA GLY A 121 6.05 -7.41 -18.92
C GLY A 121 6.19 -8.91 -18.86
N THR A 122 5.25 -9.63 -19.47
CA THR A 122 5.49 -11.01 -19.85
C THR A 122 6.81 -11.01 -20.62
N PRO A 123 7.81 -11.85 -20.30
CA PRO A 123 8.96 -11.96 -21.17
C PRO A 123 8.39 -12.37 -22.54
N ALA A 124 8.59 -11.52 -23.53
CA ALA A 124 8.41 -11.92 -24.92
C ALA A 124 9.39 -13.07 -25.13
N LEU A 125 8.90 -14.31 -25.04
CA LEU A 125 9.63 -15.45 -25.56
C LEU A 125 9.75 -15.21 -27.07
N CYS A 126 10.99 -15.00 -27.50
CA CYS A 126 11.42 -15.24 -28.87
C CYS A 126 11.30 -16.74 -29.20
#